data_AF-A0A6G3MN20-F1
#
_entry.id   AF-A0A6G3MN20-F1
#
_cell.length_a   1.000
_cell.length_b   1.000
_cell.length_c   1.000
_cell.angle_alpha   90.00
_cell.angle_beta   90.00
_cell.angle_gamma   90.00
#
_symmetry.space_group_name_H-M   'P 1'
#
loop_
_entity.id
_entity.type
_entity.pdbx_description
1 polymer ?
#
loop_
_entity_poly.entity_id
_entity_poly.type
_entity_poly.pdbx_seq_one_letter_code
_entity_poly.pdbx_strand_id
1 'polypeptide(L)'
;DNARRNFYSTYGDHIMLLSVYDQWKDTAFSSQWCFENFIQHRLHTHITLTFRSMKRARDIREQLTRLMEHVEVELTSNPTDSISIRKCITAGYFYHTAKLTVQPMYKTIKYNQSVSIHPTS
;
A
#
# COMPACT_ATOMS: atom_id res chain seq x y z
N ASP A 1 -5.86 -15.59 -6.47
CA ASP A 1 -5.54 -15.77 -5.04
C ASP A 1 -4.11 -16.15 -4.72
N ASN A 2 -3.45 -17.10 -5.41
CA ASN A 2 -2.05 -17.45 -5.06
C ASN A 2 -1.06 -16.28 -5.19
N ALA A 3 -1.15 -15.44 -6.23
CA ALA A 3 -0.23 -14.30 -6.36
C ALA A 3 -0.44 -13.22 -5.28
N ARG A 4 -1.68 -12.91 -4.86
CA ARG A 4 -1.94 -12.00 -3.73
C ARG A 4 -1.38 -12.54 -2.41
N ARG A 5 -1.42 -13.86 -2.19
CA ARG A 5 -0.80 -14.47 -1.01
C ARG A 5 0.72 -14.29 -0.98
N ASN A 6 1.39 -14.24 -2.12
CA ASN A 6 2.84 -14.01 -2.17
C ASN A 6 3.24 -12.61 -1.67
N PHE A 7 2.34 -11.63 -1.80
CA PHE A 7 2.57 -10.26 -1.32
C PHE A 7 2.01 -10.02 0.08
N TYR A 8 1.26 -10.97 0.63
CA TYR A 8 0.61 -10.83 1.93
C TYR A 8 1.65 -10.49 3.00
N SER A 9 1.42 -9.37 3.69
CA SER A 9 2.22 -8.97 4.83
C SER A 9 1.40 -9.11 6.09
N THR A 10 1.94 -9.80 7.10
CA THR A 10 1.37 -9.84 8.45
C THR A 10 1.30 -8.46 9.11
N TYR A 11 1.99 -7.46 8.56
CA TYR A 11 2.05 -6.09 9.07
C TYR A 11 1.01 -5.14 8.44
N GLY A 12 0.19 -5.63 7.50
CA GLY A 12 -0.96 -4.92 6.94
C GLY A 12 -0.84 -4.49 5.48
N ASP A 13 -1.97 -4.04 4.91
CA ASP A 13 -2.13 -3.77 3.48
C ASP A 13 -1.19 -2.68 2.96
N HIS A 14 -0.87 -1.66 3.76
CA HIS A 14 0.09 -0.62 3.35
C HIS A 14 1.50 -1.18 3.11
N ILE A 15 1.93 -2.15 3.90
CA ILE A 15 3.24 -2.80 3.73
C ILE A 15 3.18 -3.81 2.57
N MET A 16 2.04 -4.47 2.37
CA MET A 16 1.78 -5.27 1.17
C MET A 16 1.96 -4.43 -0.11
N LEU A 17 1.36 -3.24 -0.16
CA LEU A 17 1.48 -2.33 -1.31
C LEU A 17 2.92 -1.85 -1.54
N LEU A 18 3.67 -1.58 -0.47
CA LEU A 18 5.09 -1.24 -0.58
C LEU A 18 5.89 -2.40 -1.19
N SER A 19 5.69 -3.63 -0.69
CA SER A 19 6.37 -4.83 -1.24
C SER A 19 6.05 -5.05 -2.72
N VAL A 20 4.80 -4.85 -3.14
CA VAL A 20 4.42 -4.93 -4.56
C VAL A 20 5.15 -3.88 -5.40
N TYR A 21 5.27 -2.64 -4.91
CA TYR A 21 5.98 -1.57 -5.61
C TYR A 21 7.48 -1.85 -5.72
N ASP A 22 8.11 -2.31 -4.63
CA ASP A 22 9.54 -2.60 -4.60
C ASP A 22 9.89 -3.76 -5.55
N GLN A 23 9.12 -4.84 -5.53
CA GLN A 23 9.32 -5.95 -6.47
C GLN A 23 9.11 -5.52 -7.94
N TRP A 24 8.13 -4.65 -8.22
CA TRP A 24 7.96 -4.09 -9.56
C TRP A 24 9.15 -3.23 -9.99
N LYS A 25 9.66 -2.41 -9.08
CA LYS A 25 10.85 -1.58 -9.30
C LYS A 25 12.10 -2.44 -9.58
N ASP A 26 12.28 -3.53 -8.84
CA ASP A 26 13.41 -4.45 -9.03
C ASP A 26 13.37 -5.15 -10.40
N THR A 27 12.18 -5.29 -10.99
CA THR A 27 12.01 -5.79 -12.38
C THR A 27 12.20 -4.71 -13.45
N ALA A 28 12.82 -3.58 -13.10
CA ALA A 28 12.97 -2.40 -13.96
C ALA A 28 11.63 -1.88 -14.52
N PHE A 29 10.58 -1.91 -13.69
CA PHE A 29 9.23 -1.45 -14.04
C PHE A 29 8.59 -2.26 -15.19
N SER A 30 8.88 -3.56 -15.25
CA SER A 30 8.40 -4.45 -16.31
C SER A 30 6.87 -4.50 -16.40
N SER A 31 6.32 -4.26 -17.58
CA SER A 31 4.90 -4.49 -17.87
C SER A 31 4.57 -5.98 -17.87
N GLN A 32 5.53 -6.83 -18.26
CA GLN A 32 5.37 -8.28 -18.27
C GLN A 32 5.26 -8.83 -16.85
N TRP A 33 6.07 -8.33 -15.91
CA TRP A 33 5.98 -8.74 -14.51
C TRP A 33 4.62 -8.42 -13.87
N CYS A 34 4.04 -7.26 -14.20
CA CYS A 34 2.69 -6.90 -13.73
C CYS A 34 1.61 -7.87 -14.24
N PHE A 35 1.78 -8.37 -15.47
CA PHE A 35 0.87 -9.34 -16.08
C PHE A 35 1.00 -10.71 -15.40
N GLU A 36 2.23 -11.18 -15.21
CA GLU A 36 2.54 -12.50 -14.61
C GLU A 36 2.16 -12.59 -13.12
N ASN A 37 2.32 -11.51 -12.36
CA ASN A 37 2.00 -11.49 -10.93
C ASN A 37 0.52 -11.22 -10.63
N PHE A 38 -0.35 -11.28 -11.64
CA PHE A 38 -1.78 -11.08 -11.48
C PHE A 38 -2.12 -9.87 -10.59
N ILE A 39 -1.37 -8.77 -10.74
CA ILE A 39 -1.83 -7.45 -10.25
C ILE A 39 -3.14 -7.06 -10.98
N GLN A 40 -3.58 -7.92 -11.91
CA GLN A 40 -4.91 -8.13 -12.42
C GLN A 40 -5.31 -9.62 -12.35
N HIS A 41 -6.29 -9.99 -11.51
CA HIS A 41 -7.19 -11.07 -11.90
C HIS A 41 -8.64 -10.70 -11.57
N ARG A 42 -9.23 -9.83 -12.40
CA ARG A 42 -10.66 -9.91 -12.71
C ARG A 42 -10.97 -9.31 -14.09
N LEU A 43 -11.10 -10.23 -15.06
CA LEU A 43 -11.89 -10.22 -16.30
C LEU A 43 -11.83 -8.99 -17.24
N HIS A 44 -11.17 -9.23 -18.39
CA HIS A 44 -11.53 -8.90 -19.77
C HIS A 44 -11.87 -7.45 -20.21
N THR A 45 -11.95 -6.45 -19.34
CA THR A 45 -12.14 -5.04 -19.79
C THR A 45 -11.44 -3.99 -18.90
N HIS A 46 -10.50 -4.42 -18.05
CA HIS A 46 -9.79 -3.54 -17.11
C HIS A 46 -8.26 -3.80 -17.04
N ILE A 47 -7.67 -4.44 -18.06
CA ILE A 47 -6.21 -4.70 -18.13
C ILE A 47 -5.39 -3.39 -18.31
N THR A 48 -6.03 -2.31 -18.73
CA THR A 48 -5.37 -1.02 -18.98
C THR A 48 -5.19 -0.17 -17.71
N LEU A 49 -5.90 -0.45 -16.61
CA LEU A 49 -5.91 0.44 -15.43
C LEU A 49 -4.75 0.23 -14.45
N THR A 50 -4.18 -0.97 -14.33
CA THR A 50 -3.23 -1.27 -13.24
C THR A 50 -1.79 -0.88 -13.54
N PHE A 51 -1.28 -1.17 -14.74
CA PHE A 51 0.02 -0.63 -15.16
C PHE A 51 0.00 0.90 -15.18
N ARG A 52 -1.15 1.50 -15.55
CA ARG A 52 -1.37 2.94 -15.42
C ARG A 52 -1.33 3.40 -13.97
N SER A 53 -1.94 2.68 -13.03
CA SER A 53 -1.85 2.99 -11.60
C SER A 53 -0.42 2.87 -11.06
N MET A 54 0.34 1.84 -11.44
CA MET A 54 1.74 1.67 -11.02
C MET A 54 2.65 2.76 -11.62
N LYS A 55 2.48 3.07 -12.91
CA LYS A 55 3.14 4.22 -13.55
C LYS A 55 2.81 5.52 -12.84
N ARG A 56 1.53 5.78 -12.58
CA ARG A 56 1.09 6.97 -11.86
C ARG A 56 1.68 7.04 -10.45
N ALA A 57 1.74 5.92 -9.74
CA ALA A 57 2.37 5.86 -8.41
C ALA A 57 3.86 6.22 -8.49
N ARG A 58 4.57 5.77 -9.54
CA ARG A 58 5.95 6.18 -9.81
C ARG A 58 6.05 7.68 -10.11
N ASP A 59 5.22 8.21 -10.99
CA ASP A 59 5.23 9.64 -11.36
C ASP A 59 4.98 10.53 -10.13
N ILE A 60 4.00 10.16 -9.29
CA ILE A 60 3.71 10.85 -8.03
C ILE A 60 4.90 10.77 -7.07
N ARG A 61 5.54 9.60 -6.94
CA ARG A 61 6.73 9.44 -6.09
C ARG A 61 7.88 10.33 -6.57
N GLU A 62 8.15 10.38 -7.87
CA GLU A 62 9.19 11.24 -8.44
C GLU A 62 8.90 12.73 -8.19
N GLN A 63 7.63 13.16 -8.30
CA GLN A 63 7.22 14.52 -7.96
C GLN A 63 7.43 14.83 -6.47
N LEU A 64 7.04 13.91 -5.59
CA LEU A 64 7.24 14.07 -4.14
C LEU A 64 8.73 14.16 -3.78
N THR A 65 9.58 13.33 -4.38
CA THR A 65 11.04 13.41 -4.19
C THR A 65 11.59 14.79 -4.55
N ARG A 66 11.20 15.36 -5.70
CA ARG A 66 11.62 16.72 -6.10
C ARG A 66 11.14 17.79 -5.13
N LEU A 67 9.92 17.65 -4.59
CA LEU A 67 9.40 18.58 -3.58
C LEU A 67 10.18 18.46 -2.27
N MET A 68 10.52 17.24 -1.84
CA MET A 68 11.32 17.00 -0.64
C MET A 68 12.72 17.63 -0.75
N GLU A 69 13.36 17.53 -1.92
CA GLU A 69 14.62 18.22 -2.20
C GLU A 69 14.47 19.74 -2.06
N HIS A 70 13.37 20.32 -2.54
CA HIS A 70 13.13 21.76 -2.45
C HIS A 70 12.90 22.26 -1.01
N VAL A 71 12.30 21.43 -0.15
CA VAL A 71 12.09 21.74 1.27
C VAL A 71 13.19 21.21 2.19
N GLU A 72 14.33 20.78 1.61
CA GLU A 72 15.52 20.28 2.32
C GLU A 72 15.23 19.09 3.26
N VAL A 73 14.27 18.24 2.90
CA VAL A 73 13.97 17.01 3.64
C VAL A 73 14.81 15.86 3.08
N GLU A 74 15.71 15.33 3.90
CA GLU A 74 16.58 14.21 3.52
C GLU A 74 15.80 12.91 3.30
N LEU A 75 16.06 12.25 2.17
CA LEU A 75 15.52 10.94 1.85
C LEU A 75 16.35 9.85 2.53
N THR A 76 15.90 9.45 3.72
CA THR A 76 16.46 8.29 4.43
C THR A 76 15.64 7.03 4.15
N SER A 77 16.29 5.86 4.22
CA SER A 77 15.59 4.56 4.09
C SER A 77 16.11 3.57 5.11
N ASN A 78 15.20 2.81 5.72
CA ASN A 78 15.53 1.66 6.56
C ASN A 78 14.65 0.47 6.13
N PRO A 79 15.15 -0.41 5.23
CA PRO A 79 14.36 -1.49 4.65
C PRO A 79 13.86 -2.52 5.68
N THR A 80 14.54 -2.63 6.82
CA THR A 80 14.22 -3.61 7.86
C THR A 80 13.24 -3.10 8.91
N ASP A 81 13.01 -1.79 8.96
CA ASP A 81 12.21 -1.17 10.00
C ASP A 81 10.76 -0.91 9.57
N SER A 82 9.93 -1.94 9.70
CA SER A 82 8.47 -1.82 9.52
C SER A 82 7.78 -1.01 10.63
N ILE A 83 8.45 -0.75 11.76
CA ILE A 83 7.86 -0.01 12.89
C ILE A 83 7.82 1.48 12.55
N SER A 84 8.91 2.04 12.04
CA SER A 84 8.97 3.45 11.63
C SER A 84 7.94 3.79 10.55
N ILE A 85 7.74 2.89 9.58
CA ILE A 85 6.70 3.04 8.55
C ILE A 85 5.30 3.06 9.19
N ARG A 86 5.01 2.11 10.08
CA ARG A 86 3.70 2.06 10.77
C ARG A 86 3.45 3.27 11.67
N LYS A 87 4.49 3.79 12.34
CA LYS A 87 4.40 5.02 13.13
C LYS A 87 4.08 6.23 12.25
N CYS A 88 4.75 6.37 11.10
CA CYS A 88 4.48 7.43 10.13
C CYS A 88 3.03 7.39 9.63
N ILE A 89 2.54 6.21 9.23
CA ILE A 89 1.15 6.02 8.80
C ILE A 89 0.19 6.40 9.93
N THR A 90 0.45 5.93 11.16
CA THR A 90 -0.41 6.24 12.31
C THR A 90 -0.42 7.73 12.63
N ALA A 91 0.70 8.43 12.47
CA ALA A 91 0.78 9.87 12.68
C ALA A 91 -0.06 10.66 11.67
N GLY A 92 -0.11 10.23 10.39
CA GLY A 92 -0.94 10.88 9.37
C GLY A 92 -2.42 10.46 9.41
N TYR A 93 -2.70 9.19 9.69
CA TYR A 93 -4.04 8.59 9.66
C TYR A 93 -4.68 8.43 11.05
N PHE A 94 -4.18 9.11 12.09
CA PHE A 94 -4.66 8.93 13.46
C PHE A 94 -6.19 9.09 13.62
N TYR A 95 -6.81 9.94 12.79
CA TYR A 95 -8.26 10.13 12.76
C TYR A 95 -9.05 8.96 12.13
N HIS A 96 -8.40 8.14 11.31
CA HIS A 96 -8.99 7.01 10.59
C HIS A 96 -8.63 5.67 11.26
N THR A 97 -8.73 5.63 12.59
CA THR A 97 -8.39 4.47 13.40
C THR A 97 -9.64 3.77 13.94
N ALA A 98 -9.55 2.45 14.11
CA ALA A 98 -10.59 1.62 14.70
C ALA A 98 -10.01 0.65 15.72
N LYS A 99 -10.78 0.34 16.76
CA LYS A 99 -10.40 -0.61 17.82
C LYS A 99 -11.29 -1.85 17.76
N LEU A 100 -10.70 -3.02 18.00
CA LEU A 100 -11.44 -4.26 18.17
C LEU A 100 -12.25 -4.19 19.47
N THR A 101 -13.49 -4.66 19.43
CA THR A 101 -14.36 -4.76 20.61
C THR A 101 -14.52 -6.22 21.04
N VAL A 102 -15.29 -6.48 22.11
CA VAL A 102 -15.47 -7.82 22.70
C VAL A 102 -16.21 -8.78 21.74
N GLN A 103 -16.94 -8.25 20.76
CA GLN A 103 -17.50 -8.99 19.61
C GLN A 103 -16.60 -8.79 18.38
N PRO A 104 -16.66 -9.62 17.31
CA PRO A 104 -15.83 -9.49 16.10
C PRO A 104 -16.27 -8.28 15.24
N MET A 105 -16.28 -7.11 15.87
CA MET A 105 -16.75 -5.84 15.36
C MET A 105 -15.74 -4.78 15.80
N TYR A 106 -15.35 -3.95 14.85
CA TYR A 106 -14.47 -2.83 15.10
C TYR A 106 -15.32 -1.59 15.36
N LYS A 107 -14.81 -0.69 16.19
CA LYS A 107 -15.41 0.64 16.35
C LYS A 107 -14.40 1.71 16.02
N THR A 108 -14.80 2.67 15.18
CA THR A 108 -13.95 3.83 14.88
C THR A 108 -13.71 4.63 16.16
N ILE A 109 -12.47 5.12 16.36
CA ILE A 109 -12.12 5.82 17.60
C ILE A 109 -12.82 7.17 17.69
N LYS A 110 -12.94 7.89 16.56
CA LYS A 110 -13.52 9.23 16.51
C LYS A 110 -15.05 9.25 16.66
N TYR A 111 -15.75 8.40 15.92
CA TYR A 111 -17.22 8.44 15.82
C TYR A 111 -17.91 7.28 16.53
N ASN A 112 -17.14 6.34 17.10
CA ASN A 112 -17.66 5.13 17.74
C ASN A 112 -18.60 4.30 16.83
N GLN A 113 -18.41 4.42 15.51
CA GLN A 113 -19.21 3.72 14.52
C GLN A 113 -18.74 2.30 14.38
N SER A 114 -19.69 1.36 14.38
CA SER A 114 -19.42 -0.05 14.12
C SER A 114 -19.01 -0.26 12.67
N VAL A 115 -17.85 -0.86 12.47
CA VAL A 115 -17.26 -1.18 11.16
C VAL A 115 -16.69 -2.59 11.16
N SER A 116 -16.52 -3.16 9.97
CA SER A 116 -15.86 -4.45 9.76
C SER A 116 -14.70 -4.29 8.78
N ILE A 117 -13.72 -5.18 8.87
CA ILE A 117 -12.66 -5.28 7.86
C ILE A 117 -13.30 -5.78 6.57
N HIS A 118 -13.03 -5.09 5.46
CA HIS A 118 -13.59 -5.47 4.18
C HIS A 118 -13.00 -6.83 3.72
N PRO A 119 -13.78 -7.75 3.10
CA PRO A 119 -13.29 -9.08 2.70
C PRO A 119 -12.15 -9.12 1.67
N THR A 120 -11.69 -7.96 1.21
CA THR A 120 -10.61 -7.85 0.20
C THR A 120 -9.25 -7.51 0.80
N SER A 121 -9.18 -7.20 2.10
CA SER A 121 -7.93 -7.16 2.86
C SER A 121 -7.40 -8.58 3.06
#